data_AF-A0A0B7BV12-F1
#
_entry.id   AF-A0A0B7BV12-F1
#
_cell.length_a   1.000
_cell.length_b   1.000
_cell.length_c   1.000
_cell.angle_alpha   90.00
_cell.angle_beta   90.00
_cell.angle_gamma   90.00
#
_symmetry.space_group_name_H-M   'P 1'
#
loop_
_entity.id
_entity.type
_entity.pdbx_description
1 polymer ?
#
loop_
_entity_poly.entity_id
_entity_poly.type
_entity_poly.pdbx_seq_one_letter_code
_entity_poly.pdbx_strand_id
1 'polypeptide(L)' 'MKQTMELTIYLLALLVLVIIYFRFLRHDPRLPPCPVTPLPLVGHLLYLEKNSRPQFKQWRKKCGDIY' A
#
# COMPACT_ATOMS: atom_id res chain seq x y z
N MET A 1 -0.61 33.66 -15.99
CA MET A 1 -1.64 33.26 -14.98
C MET A 1 -2.23 31.87 -15.22
N LYS A 2 -2.58 31.46 -16.44
CA LYS A 2 -3.18 30.13 -16.67
C LYS A 2 -2.23 28.97 -16.31
N GLN A 3 -0.97 29.05 -16.77
CA GLN A 3 0.05 28.02 -16.51
C GLN A 3 0.41 27.85 -15.02
N THR A 4 0.40 28.94 -14.25
CA THR A 4 0.69 28.89 -12.81
C THR A 4 -0.45 28.20 -12.02
N MET A 5 -1.70 28.38 -12.45
CA MET A 5 -2.86 27.72 -11.84
C MET A 5 -2.86 26.21 -12.11
N GLU A 6 -2.59 25.79 -13.35
CA GLU A 6 -2.47 24.37 -13.71
C GLU A 6 -1.36 23.69 -12.91
N LEU A 7 -0.16 24.31 -12.85
CA LEU A 7 0.95 23.79 -12.05
C LEU A 7 0.56 23.64 -10.58
N THR A 8 -0.17 24.61 -10.02
CA THR A 8 -0.63 24.57 -8.63
C THR A 8 -1.60 23.40 -8.40
N ILE A 9 -2.51 23.14 -9.34
CA ILE A 9 -3.44 22.00 -9.27
C ILE A 9 -2.68 20.68 -9.30
N TYR A 10 -1.71 20.52 -10.22
CA TYR A 10 -0.90 19.30 -10.28
C TYR A 10 -0.09 19.07 -9.01
N LEU A 11 0.51 20.13 -8.45
CA LEU A 11 1.25 20.03 -7.19
C LEU A 11 0.35 19.66 -6.02
N LEU A 12 -0.86 20.22 -5.95
CA LEU A 12 -1.83 19.89 -4.91
C LEU A 12 -2.28 18.43 -5.04
N ALA A 13 -2.58 17.97 -6.27
CA ALA A 13 -2.95 16.59 -6.52
C ALA A 13 -1.81 15.62 -6.12
N LEU A 14 -0.57 15.95 -6.47
CA LEU A 14 0.61 15.16 -6.07
C LEU A 14 0.76 15.12 -4.55
N LEU A 15 0.59 16.25 -3.87
CA LEU A 15 0.66 16.32 -2.41
C LEU A 15 -0.40 15.42 -1.75
N VAL A 16 -1.64 15.45 -2.25
CA VAL A 16 -2.73 14.59 -1.76
C VAL A 16 -2.38 13.12 -1.96
N LEU A 17 -1.88 12.73 -3.15
CA LEU A 17 -1.46 11.35 -3.43
C LEU A 17 -0.34 10.89 -2.49
N VAL A 18 0.64 11.74 -2.23
CA VAL A 18 1.75 11.46 -1.31
C VAL A 18 1.23 11.26 0.12
N ILE A 19 0.33 12.13 0.60
CA ILE A 19 -0.28 11.99 1.93
C ILE A 19 -1.04 10.67 2.04
N ILE A 20 -1.86 10.34 1.05
CA ILE A 20 -2.60 9.08 1.00
C ILE A 20 -1.62 7.91 1.04
N TYR A 21 -0.61 7.90 0.19
CA TYR A 21 0.43 6.87 0.15
C TYR A 21 1.08 6.67 1.52
N PHE A 22 1.54 7.73 2.18
CA PHE A 22 2.15 7.63 3.51
C PHE A 22 1.18 7.13 4.58
N ARG A 23 -0.11 7.47 4.50
CA ARG A 23 -1.12 6.91 5.40
C ARG A 23 -1.30 5.41 5.23
N PHE A 24 -1.24 4.91 4.00
CA PHE A 24 -1.28 3.47 3.72
C PHE A 24 -0.01 2.74 4.17
N LEU A 25 1.14 3.42 4.19
CA LEU A 25 2.38 2.86 4.72
C LEU A 25 2.43 2.83 6.25
N ARG A 26 1.58 3.59 6.96
CA ARG A 26 1.58 3.58 8.42
C ARG A 26 1.07 2.23 8.92
N HIS A 27 1.98 1.49 9.53
CA HIS A 27 1.66 0.27 10.26
C HIS A 27 1.12 0.63 11.65
N ASP A 28 -0.09 0.17 11.98
CA ASP A 28 -0.61 0.23 13.34
C ASP A 28 -0.10 -1.01 14.10
N PRO A 29 0.69 -0.84 15.18
CA PRO A 29 1.25 -1.96 15.93
C PRO A 29 0.20 -2.82 16.67
N ARG A 30 -1.06 -2.37 16.75
CA ARG A 30 -2.18 -3.15 17.31
C ARG A 30 -2.79 -4.12 16.31
N LEU A 31 -2.49 -3.95 15.02
CA LEU A 31 -2.95 -4.83 13.96
C LEU A 31 -1.99 -6.02 13.81
N PRO A 32 -2.49 -7.16 13.29
CA PRO A 32 -1.63 -8.26 12.95
C PRO A 32 -0.56 -7.84 11.92
N PRO A 33 0.62 -8.48 11.95
CA PRO A 33 1.69 -8.18 11.01
C PRO A 33 1.27 -8.51 9.57
N CYS A 34 1.46 -7.56 8.67
CA CYS A 34 1.20 -7.76 7.24
C CYS A 34 2.46 -8.28 6.52
N PRO A 35 2.36 -9.31 5.65
CA PRO A 35 3.54 -9.88 4.98
C PRO A 35 4.15 -8.92 3.96
N VAL A 36 3.29 -8.09 3.34
CA VAL A 36 3.62 -7.03 2.39
C VAL A 36 2.66 -5.85 2.59
N THR A 37 3.09 -4.64 2.25
CA THR A 37 2.25 -3.43 2.30
C THR A 37 1.25 -3.47 1.15
N PRO A 38 -0.07 -3.46 1.42
CA PRO A 38 -1.07 -3.43 0.36
C PRO A 38 -1.03 -2.11 -0.41
N LEU A 39 -1.31 -2.18 -1.70
CA LEU A 39 -1.52 -0.99 -2.51
C LEU A 39 -2.91 -0.40 -2.23
N PRO A 40 -3.07 0.94 -2.28
CA PRO A 40 -4.29 1.62 -1.86
C PRO A 40 -5.56 1.23 -2.62
N LEU A 41 -5.45 0.76 -3.87
CA LEU A 41 -6.60 0.42 -4.73
C LEU A 41 -6.73 -1.08 -5.00
N VAL A 42 -5.61 -1.78 -5.16
CA VAL A 42 -5.58 -3.20 -5.56
C VAL A 42 -5.23 -4.14 -4.41
N GLY A 43 -4.92 -3.59 -3.22
CA GLY A 43 -4.54 -4.37 -2.05
C GLY A 43 -3.35 -5.27 -2.33
N HIS A 44 -3.50 -6.56 -2.02
CA HIS A 44 -2.46 -7.58 -2.21
C HIS A 44 -2.44 -8.21 -3.62
N LEU A 45 -3.36 -7.84 -4.50
CA LEU A 45 -3.60 -8.57 -5.76
C LEU A 45 -2.36 -8.64 -6.65
N LEU A 46 -1.62 -7.53 -6.76
CA LEU A 46 -0.40 -7.48 -7.59
C LEU A 46 0.80 -8.20 -6.96
N TYR A 47 0.69 -8.59 -5.68
CA TYR A 47 1.71 -9.36 -5.00
C TYR A 47 1.40 -10.86 -5.01
N LEU A 48 0.19 -11.28 -5.39
CA LEU A 48 -0.19 -12.68 -5.42
C LEU A 48 0.53 -13.41 -6.55
N GLU A 49 1.24 -14.48 -6.19
CA GLU A 49 1.82 -15.38 -7.17
C GLU A 49 0.73 -16.25 -7.81
N LYS A 50 0.98 -16.68 -9.05
CA LYS A 50 0.10 -17.64 -9.76
C LYS A 50 -0.20 -18.89 -8.91
N ASN A 51 0.78 -19.33 -8.12
CA ASN A 51 0.63 -20.38 -7.11
C ASN A 51 0.67 -19.77 -5.71
N SER A 52 -0.49 -19.39 -5.17
CA SER A 52 -0.58 -18.71 -3.86
C SER A 52 -0.31 -19.61 -2.66
N ARG A 53 -0.46 -20.94 -2.77
CA ARG A 53 -0.24 -21.90 -1.66
C ARG A 53 1.16 -21.82 -1.03
N PRO A 54 2.27 -21.95 -1.79
CA PRO A 54 3.62 -21.81 -1.22
C PRO A 54 3.85 -20.40 -0.65
N GLN A 55 3.35 -19.37 -1.34
CA GLN A 55 3.45 -17.98 -0.88
C GLN A 55 2.77 -17.77 0.48
N PHE A 56 1.54 -18.25 0.67
CA PHE A 56 0.84 -18.16 1.94
C PHE A 56 1.54 -18.95 3.05
N LYS A 57 2.16 -20.09 2.73
CA LYS A 57 3.01 -20.82 3.70
C LYS A 57 4.21 -19.99 4.14
N GLN A 58 4.80 -19.19 3.24
CA GLN A 58 5.89 -18.27 3.58
C GLN A 58 5.39 -17.08 4.40
N TRP A 59 4.25 -16.49 4.04
CA TRP A 59 3.64 -15.39 4.80
C TRP A 59 3.28 -15.82 6.22
N ARG A 60 2.69 -17.01 6.38
CA ARG A 60 2.42 -17.61 7.69
C ARG A 60 3.69 -17.79 8.53
N LYS A 61 4.79 -18.25 7.91
CA LYS A 61 6.09 -18.38 8.62
C LYS A 61 6.65 -17.03 9.08
N LYS A 62 6.39 -15.95 8.33
CA LYS A 62 6.90 -14.61 8.62
C LYS A 62 6.04 -13.86 9.64
N CYS A 63 4.72 -13.99 9.54
CA CYS A 63 3.75 -13.17 10.25
C CYS A 63 2.98 -13.93 11.34
N GLY A 64 3.04 -15.26 11.35
CA GLY A 64 2.27 -16.12 12.24
C GLY A 64 0.95 -16.58 11.59
N ASP A 65 0.03 -17.09 12.41
CA ASP A 65 -1.22 -17.69 11.93
C ASP A 65 -2.28 -16.67 11.52
N ILE A 66 -2.11 -15.40 11.93
CA ILE A 66 -3.01 -14.29 11.61
C ILE A 66 -2.17 -13.19 10.96
N TYR A 67 -2.44 -12.93 9.68
CA TYR A 67 -1.76 -11.92 8.84
C TYR A 67 -2.65 -11.41 7.72
#